data_AF-A0AAN1SG71-F1
#
_entry.id   AF-A0AAN1SG71-F1
#
_cell.length_a   1.000
_cell.length_b   1.000
_cell.length_c   1.000
_cell.angle_alpha   90.00
_cell.angle_beta   90.00
_cell.angle_gamma   90.00
#
_symmetry.space_group_name_H-M   'P 1'
#
loop_
_entity.id
_entity.type
_entity.pdbx_description
1 polymer ?
#
loop_
_entity_poly.entity_id
_entity_poly.type
_entity_poly.pdbx_seq_one_letter_code
_entity_poly.pdbx_strand_id
1 'polypeptide(L)' 'MPQWYVGMNAKDEIILGAGVIGNNYHKRKDLTPNVYALYVEENYWKQRLASIILNFIRQDFERSER' A
#
# COMPACT_ATOMS: atom_id res chain seq x y z
N MET A 1 13.47 1.49 -4.21
CA MET A 1 13.72 1.71 -2.76
C MET A 1 12.41 1.42 -2.01
N PRO A 2 12.40 0.89 -0.77
CA PRO A 2 11.15 0.67 -0.03
C PRO A 2 10.38 1.98 0.21
N GLN A 3 9.05 1.90 0.19
CA GLN A 3 8.13 3.02 0.41
C GLN A 3 7.00 2.59 1.36
N TRP A 4 6.42 3.57 2.06
CA TRP A 4 5.30 3.36 2.97
C TRP A 4 4.15 4.29 2.59
N TYR A 5 2.95 3.75 2.61
CA TYR A 5 1.70 4.46 2.40
C TYR A 5 0.90 4.34 3.69
N VAL A 6 0.46 5.46 4.23
CA VAL A 6 -0.35 5.52 5.46
C VAL A 6 -1.56 6.41 5.23
N GLY A 7 -2.68 6.02 5.81
CA GLY A 7 -3.88 6.85 5.87
C GLY A 7 -4.18 7.21 7.32
N MET A 8 -4.42 8.48 7.57
CA MET A 8 -4.71 9.01 8.90
C MET A 8 -6.17 9.44 9.00
N ASN A 9 -6.74 9.36 10.21
CA ASN A 9 -8.05 9.95 10.49
C ASN A 9 -7.94 11.45 10.81
N ALA A 10 -9.07 12.08 11.14
CA ALA A 10 -9.13 13.50 11.50
C ALA A 10 -8.42 13.87 12.83
N LYS A 11 -7.93 12.88 13.58
CA LYS A 11 -7.15 13.05 14.82
C LYS A 11 -5.66 12.73 14.61
N ASP A 12 -5.21 12.61 13.37
CA ASP A 12 -3.84 12.25 13.01
C ASP A 12 -3.39 10.85 13.48
N GLU A 13 -4.35 9.94 13.73
CA GLU A 13 -4.05 8.54 14.04
C GLU A 13 -3.94 7.74 12.74
N ILE A 14 -2.93 6.87 12.63
CA ILE A 14 -2.80 5.95 11.50
C ILE A 14 -3.89 4.88 11.60
N ILE A 15 -4.77 4.81 10.59
CA ILE A 15 -5.88 3.85 10.56
C ILE A 15 -5.73 2.78 9.48
N LEU A 16 -4.82 3.00 8.52
CA LEU A 16 -4.42 2.00 7.55
C LEU A 16 -2.99 2.25 7.07
N GLY A 17 -2.33 1.18 6.64
CA GLY A 17 -1.00 1.28 6.06
C GLY A 17 -0.66 0.11 5.16
N ALA A 18 0.29 0.34 4.25
CA ALA A 18 0.90 -0.70 3.44
C ALA A 18 2.32 -0.28 3.05
N GLY A 19 3.23 -1.25 3.10
CA GLY A 19 4.57 -1.10 2.60
C GLY A 19 4.68 -1.59 1.16
N VAL A 20 5.60 -1.02 0.40
CA VAL A 20 6.00 -1.49 -0.93
C VAL A 20 7.50 -1.72 -0.96
N ILE A 21 7.93 -2.89 -1.44
CA ILE A 21 9.34 -3.27 -1.60
C ILE A 21 9.61 -3.76 -3.02
N GLY A 22 10.87 -3.70 -3.46
CA GLY A 22 11.27 -4.35 -4.72
C GLY A 22 11.03 -5.86 -4.67
N ASN A 23 10.63 -6.45 -5.80
CA ASN A 23 10.35 -7.89 -5.90
C ASN A 23 11.64 -8.74 -6.00
N ASN A 24 12.58 -8.53 -5.08
CA ASN A 24 13.93 -9.09 -5.15
C ASN A 24 14.03 -10.55 -4.67
N TYR A 25 12.99 -11.10 -4.05
CA TYR A 25 13.00 -12.46 -3.49
C TYR A 25 12.24 -13.52 -4.32
N HIS A 26 11.51 -13.13 -5.37
CA HIS A 26 10.77 -14.08 -6.23
C HIS A 26 11.35 -14.18 -7.64
N LYS A 27 11.06 -15.28 -8.35
CA LYS A 27 11.57 -15.51 -9.73
C LYS A 27 10.94 -14.56 -10.77
N ARG A 28 9.71 -14.10 -10.55
CA ARG A 28 8.98 -13.18 -11.44
C ARG A 28 9.28 -11.71 -11.12
N LYS A 29 10.47 -11.25 -11.50
CA LYS A 29 10.93 -9.86 -11.27
C LYS A 29 10.09 -8.80 -11.99
N ASP A 30 9.45 -9.19 -13.08
CA ASP A 30 8.53 -8.39 -13.88
C ASP A 30 7.25 -8.00 -13.12
N LEU A 31 6.91 -8.71 -12.04
CA LEU A 31 5.81 -8.36 -11.14
C LEU A 31 6.27 -7.42 -10.01
N THR A 32 7.21 -6.51 -10.29
CA THR A 32 7.68 -5.52 -9.32
C THR A 32 6.78 -4.28 -9.37
N PRO A 33 6.55 -3.59 -8.25
CA PRO A 33 6.96 -3.92 -6.88
C PRO A 33 5.98 -4.84 -6.13
N ASN A 34 6.40 -5.36 -4.96
CA ASN A 34 5.54 -6.15 -4.07
C ASN A 34 4.98 -5.30 -2.93
N VAL A 35 3.70 -5.50 -2.61
CA VAL A 35 3.07 -4.98 -1.40
C VAL A 35 3.37 -5.90 -0.21
N TYR A 36 3.64 -5.31 0.96
CA TYR A 36 3.81 -6.01 2.23
C TYR A 36 3.16 -5.21 3.38
N ALA A 37 2.93 -5.86 4.52
CA ALA A 37 2.39 -5.23 5.72
C ALA A 37 1.10 -4.41 5.50
N LEU A 38 0.18 -4.90 4.66
CA LEU A 38 -1.14 -4.30 4.51
C LEU A 38 -1.94 -4.49 5.80
N TYR A 39 -2.35 -3.38 6.39
CA TYR A 39 -3.10 -3.34 7.64
C TYR A 39 -4.18 -2.27 7.60
N VAL A 40 -5.30 -2.57 8.24
CA VAL A 40 -6.41 -1.64 8.49
C VAL A 40 -6.84 -1.85 9.94
N GLU A 41 -6.97 -0.76 10.69
CA GLU A 41 -7.49 -0.78 12.06
C GLU A 41 -8.87 -1.45 12.12
N GLU A 42 -9.11 -2.27 13.14
CA GLU A 42 -10.30 -3.13 13.25
C GLU A 42 -11.60 -2.33 13.23
N ASN A 43 -11.61 -1.19 13.91
CA ASN A 43 -12.75 -0.25 13.95
C ASN A 43 -13.10 0.33 12.57
N TYR A 44 -12.22 0.17 11.58
CA TYR A 44 -12.37 0.69 10.23
C TYR A 44 -12.53 -0.43 9.17
N TRP A 45 -12.70 -1.68 9.59
CA TRP A 45 -12.96 -2.79 8.68
C TRP A 45 -14.28 -2.66 7.92
N LYS A 46 -14.41 -3.41 6.81
CA LYS A 46 -15.59 -3.45 5.93
C LYS A 46 -15.93 -2.11 5.25
N GLN A 47 -15.05 -1.12 5.33
CA GLN A 47 -15.19 0.19 4.68
C GLN A 47 -14.38 0.32 3.37
N ARG A 48 -13.91 -0.81 2.82
CA ARG A 48 -13.08 -0.88 1.59
C ARG A 48 -11.72 -0.15 1.66
N LEU A 49 -11.25 0.21 2.85
CA LEU A 49 -9.98 0.92 3.04
C LEU A 49 -8.77 0.17 2.46
N ALA A 50 -8.72 -1.15 2.61
CA ALA A 50 -7.69 -1.99 1.98
C ALA A 50 -7.67 -1.83 0.44
N SER A 51 -8.85 -1.80 -0.19
CA SER A 51 -8.94 -1.58 -1.65
C SER A 51 -8.53 -0.16 -2.04
N ILE A 52 -8.87 0.83 -1.20
CA ILE A 52 -8.52 2.23 -1.45
C ILE A 52 -7.00 2.43 -1.45
N ILE A 53 -6.29 1.95 -0.43
CA ILE A 53 -4.83 2.10 -0.37
C ILE A 53 -4.10 1.30 -1.46
N LEU A 54 -4.57 0.09 -1.79
CA LEU A 54 -4.00 -0.69 -2.88
C LEU A 54 -4.19 0.01 -4.24
N ASN A 55 -5.37 0.58 -4.48
CA ASN A 55 -5.62 1.36 -5.70
C ASN A 55 -4.80 2.64 -5.75
N PHE A 56 -4.58 3.29 -4.61
CA PHE A 56 -3.73 4.47 -4.52
C PHE A 56 -2.28 4.11 -4.87
N ILE A 57 -1.72 3.06 -4.26
CA ILE A 57 -0.38 2.54 -4.55
C ILE A 57 -0.25 2.22 -6.04
N ARG A 58 -1.19 1.46 -6.61
CA ARG A 58 -1.18 1.12 -8.03
C ARG A 58 -1.08 2.36 -8.91
N GLN A 59 -1.91 3.37 -8.63
CA GLN A 59 -1.91 4.62 -9.41
C GLN A 59 -0.63 5.43 -9.26
N ASP A 60 0.00 5.43 -8.08
CA ASP A 60 1.27 6.13 -7.87
C ASP A 60 2.40 5.50 -8.69
N PHE A 61 2.46 4.16 -8.73
CA PHE A 61 3.44 3.45 -9.55
C PHE A 61 3.15 3.59 -11.06
N GLU A 62 1.89 3.60 -11.50
CA GLU A 62 1.54 3.89 -12.91
C GLU A 62 1.92 5.31 -13.35
N ARG A 63 1.98 6.27 -12.42
CA ARG A 63 2.39 7.65 -12.71
C ARG A 63 3.90 7.81 -12.74
N SER A 64 4.62 7.07 -11.91
CA SER A 64 6.09 7.15 -11.84
C SER A 64 6.81 6.41 -12.98
N GLU A 65 6.11 5.54 -13.72
CA GLU A 65 6.61 4.92 -14.97
C GLU A 65 6.37 5.77 -16.24
N ARG A 66 5.76 6.95 -16.12
CA ARG A 66 5.69 7.95 -17.20
C ARG A 66 6.81 8.97 -17.08
#